data_AF-A0A1B8BX86-F1
#
_entry.id   AF-A0A1B8BX86-F1
#
_cell.length_a   1.000
_cell.length_b   1.000
_cell.length_c   1.000
_cell.angle_alpha   90.00
_cell.angle_beta   90.00
_cell.angle_gamma   90.00
#
_symmetry.space_group_name_H-M   'P 1'
#
loop_
_entity.id
_entity.type
_entity.pdbx_description
1 polymer ?
#
loop_
_entity_poly.entity_id
_entity_poly.type
_entity_poly.pdbx_seq_one_letter_code
_entity_poly.pdbx_strand_id
1 'polypeptide(L)'
;MVSLSRLIPRIISVLGLVAANTVKFINHDDVWKTIIFTTSYPGGGEDLERIALEPFGTFTQDFPNSWIGNWYSVSEGFDDIPGILGEVAFQGFQGYTYFDASTIVNNVDFVGVKELWPLISESPVSGCASYDDFCENAYNYWDDVQTQVTDELDLTCTVGRYASSGVGTSNFTTRSVGPRAYRVLNRHVFPGERVVQVQPGEKVDHIYVLGGHLRLGRPSA
;
A
#
# COMPACT_ATOMS: atom_id res chain seq x y z
N MET A 1 40.90 -60.13 9.58
CA MET A 1 39.92 -59.22 10.22
C MET A 1 39.92 -57.92 9.45
N VAL A 2 38.88 -57.64 8.67
CA VAL A 2 38.72 -56.36 7.95
C VAL A 2 37.53 -55.64 8.56
N SER A 3 37.79 -54.52 9.22
CA SER A 3 36.76 -53.67 9.83
C SER A 3 36.10 -52.84 8.72
N LEU A 4 34.82 -53.09 8.44
CA LEU A 4 34.02 -52.25 7.56
C LEU A 4 33.56 -51.01 8.33
N SER A 5 34.30 -49.93 8.17
CA SER A 5 33.87 -48.58 8.55
C SER A 5 32.70 -48.17 7.66
N ARG A 6 31.48 -48.12 8.23
CA ARG A 6 30.28 -47.64 7.54
C ARG A 6 30.38 -46.12 7.35
N LEU A 7 30.57 -45.67 6.11
CA LEU A 7 30.37 -44.27 5.74
C LEU A 7 28.87 -43.98 5.77
N ILE A 8 28.44 -43.05 6.63
CA ILE A 8 27.09 -42.49 6.63
C ILE A 8 27.17 -41.18 5.83
N PRO A 9 26.52 -41.07 4.65
CA PRO A 9 26.48 -39.80 3.94
C PRO A 9 25.58 -38.82 4.70
N ARG A 10 26.14 -37.70 5.16
CA ARG A 10 25.36 -36.55 5.64
C ARG A 10 24.87 -35.78 4.42
N ILE A 11 23.59 -35.90 4.12
CA ILE A 11 22.90 -35.01 3.17
C ILE A 11 22.79 -33.65 3.85
N ILE A 12 23.49 -32.64 3.32
CA ILE A 12 23.31 -31.25 3.71
C ILE A 12 22.26 -30.68 2.76
N SER A 13 21.02 -30.56 3.23
CA SER A 13 19.98 -29.85 2.51
C SER A 13 20.28 -28.35 2.56
N VAL A 14 20.61 -27.75 1.42
CA VAL A 14 20.69 -26.30 1.28
C VAL A 14 19.26 -25.80 1.11
N LEU A 15 18.68 -25.25 2.17
CA LEU A 15 17.47 -24.43 2.07
C LEU A 15 17.89 -23.11 1.43
N GLY A 16 17.62 -22.95 0.14
CA GLY A 16 17.70 -21.65 -0.51
C GLY A 16 16.64 -20.74 0.12
N LEU A 17 17.06 -19.58 0.65
CA LEU A 17 16.15 -18.54 1.08
C LEU A 17 15.52 -17.96 -0.20
N VAL A 18 14.38 -18.50 -0.63
CA VAL A 18 13.58 -17.86 -1.68
C VAL A 18 12.95 -16.64 -1.02
N ALA A 19 13.25 -15.45 -1.53
CA ALA A 19 12.57 -14.23 -1.10
C ALA A 19 11.06 -14.41 -1.39
N ALA A 20 10.23 -14.23 -0.36
CA ALA A 20 8.80 -14.34 -0.49
C ALA A 20 8.26 -13.11 -1.24
N ASN A 21 7.26 -13.32 -2.10
CA ASN A 21 6.52 -12.22 -2.67
C ASN A 21 5.57 -11.69 -1.62
N THR A 22 5.58 -10.39 -1.33
CA THR A 22 4.68 -9.82 -0.34
C THR A 22 4.00 -8.55 -0.82
N VAL A 23 2.78 -8.33 -0.32
CA VAL A 23 2.15 -7.01 -0.36
C VAL A 23 1.75 -6.63 1.05
N LYS A 24 2.29 -5.51 1.53
CA LYS A 24 1.86 -4.86 2.76
C LYS A 24 0.68 -3.96 2.48
N PHE A 25 -0.50 -4.38 2.92
CA PHE A 25 -1.71 -3.59 2.90
C PHE A 25 -1.76 -2.61 4.08
N ILE A 26 -2.19 -1.38 3.81
CA ILE A 26 -2.38 -0.33 4.80
C ILE A 26 -3.79 0.25 4.60
N ASN A 27 -4.64 0.11 5.61
CA ASN A 27 -5.95 0.76 5.63
C ASN A 27 -5.80 2.16 6.19
N HIS A 28 -6.28 3.16 5.45
CA HIS A 28 -6.30 4.54 5.92
C HIS A 28 -7.67 5.03 6.44
N ASP A 29 -8.68 4.16 6.41
CA ASP A 29 -10.03 4.44 6.92
C ASP A 29 -10.24 3.94 8.36
N ASP A 30 -11.31 4.45 8.98
CA ASP A 30 -11.82 4.04 10.29
C ASP A 30 -12.80 2.84 10.24
N VAL A 31 -13.00 2.25 9.06
CA VAL A 31 -13.84 1.06 8.86
C VAL A 31 -12.99 -0.14 8.43
N TRP A 32 -13.45 -1.34 8.76
CA TRP A 32 -12.84 -2.57 8.28
C TRP A 32 -12.90 -2.66 6.75
N LYS A 33 -11.86 -3.24 6.16
CA LYS A 33 -11.82 -3.58 4.74
C LYS A 33 -11.67 -5.08 4.57
N THR A 34 -12.33 -5.64 3.57
CA THR A 34 -12.03 -6.99 3.07
C THR A 34 -11.25 -6.83 1.77
N ILE A 35 -10.04 -7.38 1.69
CA ILE A 35 -9.31 -7.47 0.42
C ILE A 35 -9.65 -8.80 -0.23
N ILE A 36 -9.99 -8.75 -1.52
CA ILE A 36 -10.44 -9.90 -2.30
C ILE A 36 -9.51 -10.04 -3.50
N PHE A 37 -8.93 -11.24 -3.64
CA PHE A 37 -7.97 -11.56 -4.69
C PHE A 37 -8.65 -12.30 -5.83
N THR A 38 -8.22 -11.99 -7.06
CA THR A 38 -8.62 -12.71 -8.27
C THR A 38 -7.37 -13.06 -9.06
N THR A 39 -7.17 -14.34 -9.37
CA THR A 39 -6.10 -14.75 -10.30
C THR A 39 -6.54 -14.51 -11.74
N SER A 40 -5.65 -13.99 -12.59
CA SER A 40 -5.96 -13.61 -13.98
C SER A 40 -5.74 -14.74 -15.00
N TYR A 41 -5.30 -15.94 -14.58
CA TYR A 41 -5.05 -17.05 -15.51
C TYR A 41 -5.42 -18.41 -14.93
N PRO A 42 -6.02 -19.35 -15.69
CA PRO A 42 -6.08 -20.76 -15.31
C PRO A 42 -4.65 -21.33 -15.31
N GLY A 43 -3.98 -21.25 -14.16
CA GLY A 43 -2.55 -21.54 -13.99
C GLY A 43 -1.70 -20.36 -13.48
N GLY A 44 -2.32 -19.20 -13.20
CA GLY A 44 -1.67 -17.98 -12.70
C GLY A 44 -1.33 -17.98 -11.20
N GLY A 45 -1.61 -19.09 -10.51
CA GLY A 45 -1.31 -19.27 -9.09
C GLY A 45 -2.44 -19.96 -8.34
N GLU A 46 -2.23 -20.13 -7.04
CA GLU A 46 -3.24 -20.62 -6.09
C GLU A 46 -4.24 -19.50 -5.75
N ASP A 47 -5.49 -19.89 -5.46
CA ASP A 47 -6.49 -18.97 -4.93
C ASP A 47 -6.02 -18.50 -3.54
N LEU A 48 -6.00 -17.17 -3.35
CA LEU A 48 -5.66 -16.57 -2.07
C LEU A 48 -6.93 -16.35 -1.24
N GLU A 49 -6.83 -16.63 0.06
CA GLU A 49 -7.91 -16.32 0.99
C GLU A 49 -8.13 -14.80 1.07
N ARG A 50 -9.39 -14.41 1.25
CA ARG A 50 -9.74 -13.01 1.52
C ARG A 50 -9.12 -12.60 2.87
N ILE A 51 -8.60 -11.38 2.95
CA ILE A 51 -8.06 -10.85 4.21
C ILE A 51 -8.98 -9.78 4.78
N ALA A 52 -9.14 -9.80 6.10
CA ALA A 52 -9.78 -8.72 6.84
C ALA A 52 -8.71 -7.75 7.33
N LEU A 53 -8.87 -6.47 7.02
CA LEU A 53 -7.93 -5.42 7.34
C LEU A 53 -8.59 -4.43 8.31
N GLU A 54 -8.00 -4.33 9.50
CA GLU A 54 -8.49 -3.48 10.59
C GLU A 54 -8.56 -1.99 10.18
N PRO A 55 -9.47 -1.20 10.79
CA PRO A 55 -9.41 0.26 10.76
C PRO A 55 -8.01 0.76 11.09
N PHE A 56 -7.44 1.62 10.24
CA PHE A 56 -6.06 2.13 10.36
C PHE A 56 -4.96 1.05 10.50
N GLY A 57 -5.30 -0.20 10.19
CA GLY A 57 -4.44 -1.37 10.38
C GLY A 57 -3.54 -1.65 9.19
N THR A 58 -2.61 -2.58 9.41
CA THR A 58 -1.74 -3.09 8.35
C THR A 58 -1.72 -4.61 8.37
N PHE A 59 -1.64 -5.21 7.18
CA PHE A 59 -1.50 -6.66 7.03
C PHE A 59 -0.53 -6.96 5.89
N THR A 60 0.39 -7.90 6.08
CA THR A 60 1.29 -8.37 5.01
C THR A 60 0.79 -9.72 4.51
N GLN A 61 0.43 -9.78 3.23
CA GLN A 61 0.04 -11.00 2.55
C GLN A 61 1.24 -11.58 1.80
N ASP A 62 1.47 -12.88 1.97
CA ASP A 62 2.43 -13.63 1.17
C ASP A 62 1.77 -14.12 -0.13
N PHE A 63 2.49 -14.03 -1.24
CA PHE A 63 2.03 -14.49 -2.55
C PHE A 63 2.88 -15.67 -3.02
N PRO A 64 2.29 -16.65 -3.73
CA PRO A 64 3.03 -17.68 -4.41
C PRO A 64 4.07 -17.09 -5.37
N ASN A 65 5.14 -17.85 -5.60
CA ASN A 65 6.11 -17.51 -6.65
C ASN A 65 5.40 -17.40 -8.01
N SER A 66 5.72 -16.36 -8.77
CA SER A 66 5.14 -16.07 -10.08
C SER A 66 3.61 -15.88 -10.08
N TRP A 67 3.03 -15.45 -8.95
CA TRP A 67 1.60 -15.15 -8.88
C TRP A 67 1.25 -13.95 -9.76
N ILE A 68 0.19 -14.11 -10.55
CA ILE A 68 -0.35 -13.08 -11.43
C ILE A 68 -1.85 -12.95 -11.17
N GLY A 69 -2.26 -11.73 -10.87
CA GLY A 69 -3.63 -11.47 -10.46
C GLY A 69 -3.85 -10.01 -10.08
N ASN A 70 -5.02 -9.77 -9.53
CA ASN A 70 -5.40 -8.48 -8.98
C ASN A 70 -6.13 -8.66 -7.66
N TRP A 71 -6.38 -7.53 -7.01
CA TRP A 71 -7.23 -7.43 -5.85
C TRP A 71 -8.02 -6.13 -5.85
N TYR A 72 -9.10 -6.13 -5.10
CA TYR A 72 -9.84 -4.93 -4.73
C TYR A 72 -10.19 -4.99 -3.25
N SER A 73 -10.69 -3.88 -2.71
CA SER A 73 -11.12 -3.83 -1.31
C SER A 73 -12.58 -3.40 -1.19
N VAL A 74 -13.28 -4.03 -0.25
CA VAL A 74 -14.68 -3.76 0.06
C VAL A 74 -14.78 -3.27 1.49
N SER A 75 -15.50 -2.18 1.73
CA SER A 75 -15.73 -1.67 3.08
C SER A 75 -16.77 -2.51 3.81
N GLU A 76 -16.64 -2.64 5.13
CA GLU A 76 -17.65 -3.33 5.96
C GLU A 76 -19.05 -2.75 5.71
N GLY A 77 -20.02 -3.63 5.47
CA GLY A 77 -21.41 -3.27 5.21
C GLY A 77 -21.73 -2.87 3.75
N PHE A 78 -20.76 -2.92 2.84
CA PHE A 78 -20.97 -2.68 1.41
C PHE A 78 -21.02 -3.99 0.62
N ASP A 79 -21.63 -3.94 -0.56
CA ASP A 79 -21.70 -5.07 -1.49
C ASP A 79 -20.30 -5.44 -2.04
N ASP A 80 -20.11 -6.72 -2.32
CA ASP A 80 -18.89 -7.26 -2.94
C ASP A 80 -18.85 -6.90 -4.44
N ILE A 81 -18.47 -5.65 -4.72
CA ILE A 81 -18.37 -5.08 -6.06
C ILE A 81 -16.92 -4.60 -6.28
N PRO A 82 -16.24 -5.04 -7.35
CA PRO A 82 -14.92 -4.54 -7.70
C PRO A 82 -14.88 -3.02 -7.87
N GLY A 83 -13.88 -2.42 -7.24
CA GLY A 83 -13.55 -0.99 -7.30
C GLY A 83 -12.29 -0.74 -8.13
N ILE A 84 -11.43 0.15 -7.65
CA ILE A 84 -10.07 0.29 -8.17
C ILE A 84 -9.31 -1.00 -7.84
N LEU A 85 -8.61 -1.54 -8.84
CA LEU A 85 -7.83 -2.75 -8.70
C LEU A 85 -6.38 -2.41 -8.34
N GLY A 86 -5.77 -3.22 -7.47
CA GLY A 86 -4.31 -3.37 -7.47
C GLY A 86 -3.97 -4.60 -8.30
N GLU A 87 -3.13 -4.46 -9.31
CA GLU A 87 -2.75 -5.53 -10.22
C GLU A 87 -1.25 -5.83 -10.04
N VAL A 88 -0.86 -7.11 -10.11
CA VAL A 88 0.54 -7.51 -10.05
C VAL A 88 0.83 -8.73 -10.92
N ALA A 89 2.05 -8.76 -11.45
CA ALA A 89 2.70 -9.96 -11.94
C ALA A 89 4.08 -10.06 -11.27
N PHE A 90 4.19 -10.90 -10.26
CA PHE A 90 5.48 -11.21 -9.64
C PHE A 90 6.31 -12.10 -10.55
N GLN A 91 7.62 -11.89 -10.60
CA GLN A 91 8.55 -12.61 -11.49
C GLN A 91 8.04 -12.76 -12.93
N GLY A 92 7.46 -11.68 -13.47
CA GLY A 92 6.95 -11.63 -14.83
C GLY A 92 8.06 -11.63 -15.87
N PHE A 93 7.94 -10.79 -16.90
CA PHE A 93 8.94 -10.72 -17.95
C PHE A 93 10.32 -10.36 -17.38
N GLN A 94 11.35 -11.13 -17.76
CA GLN A 94 12.72 -11.02 -17.25
C GLN A 94 12.87 -11.18 -15.72
N GLY A 95 11.85 -11.71 -15.04
CA GLY A 95 11.86 -11.89 -13.58
C GLY A 95 11.54 -10.63 -12.77
N TYR A 96 11.12 -9.55 -13.42
CA TYR A 96 10.69 -8.32 -12.72
C TYR A 96 9.27 -8.45 -12.15
N THR A 97 8.98 -7.61 -11.15
CA THR A 97 7.62 -7.40 -10.65
C THR A 97 6.98 -6.25 -11.41
N TYR A 98 5.84 -6.51 -12.04
CA TYR A 98 5.02 -5.51 -12.72
C TYR A 98 3.78 -5.24 -11.88
N PHE A 99 3.38 -3.97 -11.74
CA PHE A 99 2.24 -3.62 -10.91
C PHE A 99 1.56 -2.33 -11.36
N ASP A 100 0.27 -2.20 -11.07
CA ASP A 100 -0.46 -0.95 -11.22
C ASP A 100 -1.67 -0.84 -10.29
N ALA A 101 -2.11 0.39 -10.05
CA ALA A 101 -3.44 0.69 -9.58
C ALA A 101 -4.31 1.03 -10.81
N SER A 102 -5.38 0.28 -11.01
CA SER A 102 -6.16 0.28 -12.26
C SER A 102 -7.60 0.74 -12.02
N THR A 103 -7.99 1.79 -12.73
CA THR A 103 -9.33 2.41 -12.62
C THR A 103 -10.29 1.93 -13.71
N ILE A 104 -9.83 1.06 -14.62
CA ILE A 104 -10.59 0.62 -15.80
C ILE A 104 -11.92 -0.02 -15.43
N VAL A 105 -11.95 -0.81 -14.35
CA VAL A 105 -13.17 -1.50 -13.93
C VAL A 105 -14.15 -0.54 -13.28
N ASN A 106 -13.66 0.32 -12.39
CA ASN A 106 -14.50 1.27 -11.66
C ASN A 106 -13.65 2.46 -11.19
N ASN A 107 -13.78 3.60 -11.89
CA ASN A 107 -13.06 4.82 -11.58
C ASN A 107 -13.75 5.73 -10.55
N VAL A 108 -14.90 5.33 -10.00
CA VAL A 108 -15.62 6.08 -8.96
C VAL A 108 -15.49 5.47 -7.57
N ASP A 109 -14.58 4.51 -7.40
CA ASP A 109 -14.23 3.97 -6.09
C ASP A 109 -13.23 4.86 -5.35
N PHE A 110 -13.78 5.75 -4.52
CA PHE A 110 -13.01 6.68 -3.71
C PHE A 110 -12.54 6.12 -2.37
N VAL A 111 -12.78 4.84 -2.05
CA VAL A 111 -12.44 4.25 -0.74
C VAL A 111 -11.78 2.87 -0.82
N GLY A 112 -11.53 2.36 -2.02
CA GLY A 112 -10.81 1.11 -2.23
C GLY A 112 -9.31 1.31 -2.38
N VAL A 113 -8.68 0.61 -3.35
CA VAL A 113 -7.24 0.70 -3.61
C VAL A 113 -6.84 2.12 -3.99
N LYS A 114 -5.68 2.58 -3.47
CA LYS A 114 -5.16 3.92 -3.70
C LYS A 114 -3.87 3.93 -4.47
N GLU A 115 -2.80 3.45 -3.83
CA GLU A 115 -1.46 3.48 -4.37
C GLU A 115 -0.76 2.13 -4.15
N LEU A 116 0.10 1.75 -5.09
CA LEU A 116 1.00 0.61 -5.03
C LEU A 116 2.43 1.07 -5.29
N TRP A 117 3.41 0.54 -4.54
CA TRP A 117 4.83 0.86 -4.75
C TRP A 117 5.77 -0.18 -4.11
N PRO A 118 7.06 -0.25 -4.49
CA PRO A 118 8.02 -1.15 -3.86
C PRO A 118 8.36 -0.75 -2.43
N LEU A 119 8.36 -1.70 -1.50
CA LEU A 119 8.47 -1.46 -0.07
C LEU A 119 9.77 -0.74 0.32
N ILE A 120 10.88 -0.99 -0.38
CA ILE A 120 12.20 -0.44 -0.02
C ILE A 120 12.52 0.82 -0.83
N SER A 121 12.40 0.79 -2.16
CA SER A 121 12.73 1.95 -3.00
C SER A 121 11.70 3.08 -2.92
N GLU A 122 10.47 2.77 -2.48
CA GLU A 122 9.31 3.66 -2.47
C GLU A 122 8.95 4.24 -3.86
N SER A 123 9.57 3.73 -4.93
CA SER A 123 9.37 4.21 -6.30
C SER A 123 9.73 3.15 -7.36
N PRO A 124 9.02 3.11 -8.50
CA PRO A 124 7.90 3.96 -8.89
C PRO A 124 6.63 3.72 -8.06
N VAL A 125 5.73 4.70 -8.03
CA VAL A 125 4.39 4.58 -7.43
C VAL A 125 3.40 4.40 -8.57
N SER A 126 2.38 3.57 -8.41
CA SER A 126 1.19 3.53 -9.26
C SER A 126 -0.04 3.90 -8.45
N GLY A 127 -0.97 4.64 -9.04
CA GLY A 127 -2.15 5.19 -8.38
C GLY A 127 -1.93 6.52 -7.69
N CYS A 128 -2.94 6.98 -6.94
CA CYS A 128 -2.97 8.29 -6.28
C CYS A 128 -3.57 8.22 -4.88
N ALA A 129 -3.07 9.09 -4.00
CA ALA A 129 -3.61 9.23 -2.65
C ALA A 129 -5.12 9.60 -2.62
N SER A 130 -5.60 10.32 -3.63
CA SER A 130 -7.03 10.54 -3.86
C SER A 130 -7.38 10.39 -5.32
N TYR A 131 -8.62 9.96 -5.57
CA TYR A 131 -9.24 9.87 -6.89
C TYR A 131 -10.39 10.87 -7.03
N ASP A 132 -10.48 11.86 -6.13
CA ASP A 132 -11.47 12.94 -6.25
C ASP A 132 -11.33 13.72 -7.58
N ASP A 133 -10.11 13.72 -8.13
CA ASP A 133 -9.76 14.22 -9.47
C ASP A 133 -9.15 13.08 -10.32
N PHE A 134 -8.87 13.36 -11.60
CA PHE A 134 -8.20 12.42 -12.49
C PHE A 134 -6.79 12.04 -11.96
N CYS A 135 -6.54 10.73 -11.82
CA CYS A 135 -5.24 10.22 -11.38
C CYS A 135 -4.35 9.88 -12.57
N GLU A 136 -3.39 10.75 -12.90
CA GLU A 136 -2.43 10.55 -14.01
C GLU A 136 -1.49 9.36 -13.82
N ASN A 137 -1.39 8.83 -12.60
CA ASN A 137 -0.45 7.77 -12.22
C ASN A 137 -1.13 6.39 -12.09
N ALA A 138 -2.44 6.32 -12.35
CA ALA A 138 -3.19 5.08 -12.41
C ALA A 138 -3.30 4.57 -13.84
N TYR A 139 -3.48 3.27 -14.01
CA TYR A 139 -3.82 2.66 -15.29
C TYR A 139 -5.29 2.93 -15.61
N ASN A 140 -5.53 3.95 -16.46
CA ASN A 140 -6.88 4.46 -16.73
C ASN A 140 -7.49 3.92 -18.03
N TYR A 141 -6.66 3.46 -18.96
CA TYR A 141 -7.07 2.97 -20.27
C TYR A 141 -6.28 1.72 -20.64
N TRP A 142 -6.86 0.87 -21.48
CA TRP A 142 -6.29 -0.43 -21.89
C TRP A 142 -4.99 -0.31 -22.71
N ASP A 143 -4.68 0.88 -23.22
CA ASP A 143 -3.45 1.20 -23.95
C ASP A 143 -2.54 2.20 -23.20
N ASP A 144 -2.82 2.45 -21.92
CA ASP A 144 -2.02 3.34 -21.09
C ASP A 144 -0.66 2.71 -20.74
N VAL A 145 0.37 3.52 -20.54
CA VAL A 145 1.71 3.04 -20.14
C VAL A 145 1.94 3.37 -18.67
N GLN A 146 1.12 2.76 -17.80
CA GLN A 146 1.13 3.05 -16.35
C GLN A 146 1.45 1.83 -15.49
N THR A 147 1.58 0.65 -16.10
CA THR A 147 2.18 -0.50 -15.44
C THR A 147 3.62 -0.15 -15.08
N GLN A 148 3.86 -0.13 -13.78
CA GLN A 148 5.16 0.14 -13.20
C GLN A 148 5.96 -1.16 -13.07
N VAL A 149 7.28 -1.03 -12.94
CA VAL A 149 8.19 -2.16 -12.86
C VAL A 149 9.23 -1.95 -11.75
N THR A 150 9.55 -3.02 -11.04
CA THR A 150 10.61 -3.07 -10.03
C THR A 150 11.28 -4.45 -10.01
N ASP A 151 12.50 -4.53 -9.48
CA ASP A 151 13.17 -5.80 -9.15
C ASP A 151 12.84 -6.30 -7.73
N GLU A 152 12.13 -5.49 -6.94
CA GLU A 152 11.65 -5.87 -5.61
C GLU A 152 10.47 -6.86 -5.67
N LEU A 153 10.38 -7.69 -4.63
CA LEU A 153 9.30 -8.67 -4.45
C LEU A 153 8.32 -8.28 -3.33
N ASP A 154 8.60 -7.18 -2.64
CA ASP A 154 7.80 -6.65 -1.55
C ASP A 154 7.18 -5.33 -2.02
N LEU A 155 5.86 -5.28 -2.10
CA LEU A 155 5.12 -4.06 -2.42
C LEU A 155 4.38 -3.55 -1.18
N THR A 156 4.02 -2.26 -1.21
CA THR A 156 3.03 -1.67 -0.32
C THR A 156 1.80 -1.30 -1.14
N CYS A 157 0.62 -1.56 -0.59
CA CYS A 157 -0.66 -1.14 -1.15
C CYS A 157 -1.45 -0.36 -0.09
N THR A 158 -1.93 0.83 -0.44
CA THR A 158 -2.86 1.58 0.41
C THR A 158 -4.30 1.37 -0.04
N VAL A 159 -5.20 1.32 0.93
CA VAL A 159 -6.66 1.24 0.72
C VAL A 159 -7.38 2.20 1.66
N GLY A 160 -8.65 2.47 1.39
CA GLY A 160 -9.43 3.41 2.18
C GLY A 160 -9.25 4.85 1.74
N ARG A 161 -10.10 5.74 2.27
CA ARG A 161 -9.83 7.17 2.19
C ARG A 161 -8.68 7.47 3.15
N TYR A 162 -7.74 8.32 2.73
CA TYR A 162 -6.87 8.97 3.71
C TYR A 162 -7.76 9.73 4.68
N ALA A 163 -7.80 9.29 5.94
CA ALA A 163 -8.61 9.86 7.01
C ALA A 163 -8.95 11.33 6.73
N SER A 164 -10.20 11.59 6.32
CA SER A 164 -10.65 12.95 6.08
C SER A 164 -10.77 13.62 7.43
N SER A 165 -9.64 14.13 7.95
CA SER A 165 -9.47 15.07 9.06
C SER A 165 -10.69 15.23 9.98
N GLY A 166 -11.09 14.12 10.59
CA GLY A 166 -12.16 14.03 11.54
C GLY A 166 -11.66 13.08 12.60
N VAL A 167 -10.97 13.64 13.60
CA VAL A 167 -10.23 12.93 14.66
C VAL A 167 -8.86 12.41 14.17
N GLY A 168 -7.80 13.18 14.47
CA GLY A 168 -6.40 12.82 14.17
C GLY A 168 -6.02 11.47 14.78
N THR A 169 -5.23 10.63 14.11
CA THR A 169 -3.84 10.91 13.76
C THR A 169 -3.44 10.25 12.44
N SER A 170 -3.31 11.03 11.37
CA SER A 170 -2.37 10.67 10.30
C SER A 170 -0.96 10.69 10.90
N ASN A 171 -0.14 9.67 10.60
CA ASN A 171 1.25 9.51 11.05
C ASN A 171 2.18 10.62 10.50
N PHE A 172 1.96 11.86 10.93
CA PHE A 172 2.89 12.95 10.71
C PHE A 172 4.02 12.81 11.72
N THR A 173 5.26 12.70 11.24
CA THR A 173 6.39 13.00 12.12
C THR A 173 6.41 14.51 12.32
N THR A 174 5.99 14.96 13.50
CA THR A 174 6.07 16.37 13.90
C THR A 174 7.29 16.62 14.77
N ARG A 175 8.14 17.56 14.39
CA ARG A 175 9.23 18.05 15.24
C ARG A 175 9.02 19.53 15.53
N SER A 176 8.99 19.92 16.80
CA SER A 176 9.07 21.33 17.16
C SER A 176 10.40 21.89 16.64
N VAL A 177 10.34 22.98 15.88
CA VAL A 177 11.51 23.73 15.40
C VAL A 177 11.61 25.11 16.03
N GLY A 178 10.78 25.37 17.03
CA GLY A 178 10.75 26.59 17.81
C GLY A 178 9.45 26.70 18.61
N PRO A 179 9.32 27.73 19.45
CA PRO A 179 8.16 27.93 20.32
C PRO A 179 6.84 28.19 19.56
N ARG A 180 6.88 28.35 18.23
CA ARG A 180 5.73 28.72 17.38
C ARG A 180 5.70 28.03 16.02
N ALA A 181 6.50 26.98 15.83
CA ALA A 181 6.63 26.33 14.53
C ALA A 181 6.80 24.82 14.66
N TYR A 182 5.99 24.09 13.89
CA TYR A 182 6.09 22.65 13.75
C TYR A 182 6.57 22.32 12.35
N ARG A 183 7.61 21.49 12.30
CA ARG A 183 8.06 20.83 11.08
C ARG A 183 7.23 19.58 10.91
N VAL A 184 6.52 19.50 9.79
CA VAL A 184 5.64 18.38 9.45
C VAL A 184 6.23 17.68 8.23
N LEU A 185 6.52 16.40 8.40
CA LEU A 185 7.00 15.53 7.33
C LEU A 185 5.91 14.52 7.01
N ASN A 186 5.43 14.57 5.76
CA ASN A 186 4.65 13.52 5.13
C ASN A 186 4.97 13.56 3.64
N ARG A 187 5.89 12.69 3.23
CA ARG A 187 6.41 12.65 1.86
C ARG A 187 5.38 12.22 0.83
N HIS A 188 4.28 11.60 1.27
CA HIS A 188 3.21 11.12 0.41
C HIS A 188 2.14 12.19 0.16
N VAL A 189 1.87 13.05 1.15
CA VAL A 189 0.91 14.16 1.00
C VAL A 189 1.58 15.45 0.52
N PHE A 190 2.87 15.63 0.82
CA PHE A 190 3.66 16.79 0.37
C PHE A 190 4.98 16.31 -0.22
N PRO A 191 5.36 16.72 -1.45
CA PRO A 191 6.66 16.40 -2.05
C PRO A 191 7.80 17.24 -1.44
N GLY A 192 7.83 17.35 -0.11
CA GLY A 192 8.80 18.12 0.64
C GLY A 192 8.36 18.40 2.08
N GLU A 193 9.27 18.99 2.83
CA GLU A 193 8.97 19.45 4.18
C GLU A 193 8.03 20.65 4.17
N ARG A 194 7.11 20.69 5.13
CA ARG A 194 6.26 21.85 5.37
C ARG A 194 6.41 22.34 6.81
N VAL A 195 6.47 23.65 6.95
CA VAL A 195 6.50 24.32 8.26
C VAL A 195 5.15 24.99 8.48
N VAL A 196 4.49 24.66 9.58
CA VAL A 196 3.26 25.34 10.00
C VAL A 196 3.60 26.32 11.10
N GLN A 197 3.22 27.59 10.91
CA GLN A 197 3.37 28.65 11.90
C GLN A 197 2.11 28.72 12.77
N VAL A 198 2.31 28.83 14.08
CA VAL A 198 1.23 28.93 15.07
C VAL A 198 1.18 30.36 15.61
N GLN A 199 -0.02 30.94 15.71
CA GLN A 199 -0.15 32.31 16.22
C GLN A 199 0.18 32.39 17.72
N PRO A 200 0.67 33.53 18.22
CA PRO A 200 0.94 33.71 19.65
C PRO A 200 -0.32 33.47 20.50
N GLY A 201 -0.25 32.50 21.43
CA GLY A 201 -1.36 32.16 22.33
C GLY A 201 -2.35 31.13 21.78
N GLU A 202 -2.17 30.66 20.54
CA GLU A 202 -3.00 29.63 19.94
C GLU A 202 -2.63 28.24 20.50
N LYS A 203 -3.62 27.54 21.06
CA LYS A 203 -3.48 26.13 21.46
C LYS A 203 -3.76 25.25 20.24
N VAL A 204 -2.85 24.34 19.97
CA VAL A 204 -2.95 23.35 18.88
C VAL A 204 -2.95 21.98 19.50
N ASP A 205 -4.00 21.21 19.25
CA ASP A 205 -4.14 19.84 19.77
C ASP A 205 -3.62 18.81 18.76
N HIS A 206 -3.77 19.08 17.46
CA HIS A 206 -3.32 18.21 16.38
C HIS A 206 -3.06 19.01 15.09
N ILE A 207 -2.32 18.42 14.16
CA ILE A 207 -2.10 18.98 12.81
C ILE A 207 -2.70 17.98 11.81
N TYR A 208 -3.42 18.48 10.81
CA TYR A 208 -4.10 17.64 9.82
C TYR A 208 -4.00 18.24 8.41
N VAL A 209 -4.41 17.49 7.39
CA VAL A 209 -4.42 17.95 5.99
C VAL A 209 -5.84 17.98 5.45
N LEU A 210 -6.24 19.14 4.93
CA LEU A 210 -7.54 19.34 4.31
C LEU A 210 -7.35 19.99 2.94
N GLY A 211 -7.82 19.32 1.88
CA GLY A 211 -7.70 19.80 0.50
C GLY A 211 -6.26 20.07 0.08
N GLY A 212 -5.32 19.18 0.42
CA GLY A 212 -3.89 19.36 0.09
C GLY A 212 -3.16 20.45 0.88
N HIS A 213 -3.75 21.00 1.95
CA HIS A 213 -3.11 22.02 2.80
C HIS A 213 -3.04 21.59 4.27
N LEU A 214 -1.92 21.88 4.93
CA LEU A 214 -1.80 21.70 6.38
C LEU A 214 -2.70 22.68 7.14
N ARG A 215 -3.37 22.18 8.16
CA ARG A 215 -4.26 22.92 9.05
C ARG A 215 -3.95 22.59 10.51
N LEU A 216 -4.20 23.56 11.37
CA LEU A 216 -4.08 23.40 12.82
C LEU A 216 -5.44 23.02 13.41
N GLY A 217 -5.49 21.92 14.14
CA GLY A 217 -6.63 21.49 14.94
C GLY A 217 -6.65 22.24 16.27
N ARG A 218 -7.76 22.93 16.52
CA ARG A 218 -7.99 23.68 17.76
C ARG A 218 -8.77 22.82 18.75
N PRO A 219 -8.60 23.04 20.06
CA PRO A 219 -9.48 22.45 21.05
C PRO A 219 -10.91 22.87 20.76
N SER A 220 -11.83 21.89 20.72
CA SER A 220 -13.26 22.18 20.79
C SER A 220 -13.56 22.92 22.10
N ALA A 221 -14.22 24.06 21.98
CA ALA A 221 -14.62 24.91 23.11
C ALA A 221 -15.61 24.20 24.04
#